data_AF-A0AA37P2L1-F1
#
_entry.id   AF-A0AA37P2L1-F1
#
_cell.length_a   1.000
_cell.length_b   1.000
_cell.length_c   1.000
_cell.angle_alpha   90.00
_cell.angle_beta   90.00
_cell.angle_gamma   90.00
#
_symmetry.space_group_name_H-M   'P 1'
#
loop_
_entity.id
_entity.type
_entity.pdbx_description
1 polymer ?
#
loop_
_entity_poly.entity_id
_entity_poly.type
_entity_poly.pdbx_seq_one_letter_code
_entity_poly.pdbx_strand_id
1 'polypeptide(L)'
;MNDTRDSEDPCFEQWQTGISGLKGLFLGGVPAYFNGHFPNYSEHTLADLSVWTWLNLKGHSRNNAGVVNLKSNNPRETPNIIFHALFEGVGDGEDLQAVNEDMKYGIEAIEN
;
A
#
# COMPACT_ATOMS: atom_id res chain seq x y z
N MET A 1 -12.01 17.99 -9.32
CA MET A 1 -12.50 18.19 -10.70
C MET A 1 -13.35 16.98 -11.04
N ASN A 2 -14.66 17.19 -11.07
CA ASN A 2 -15.83 16.32 -11.35
C ASN A 2 -15.67 14.79 -11.49
N ASP A 3 -16.15 14.12 -10.44
CA ASP A 3 -17.21 13.09 -10.43
C ASP A 3 -17.79 12.66 -11.80
N THR A 4 -17.65 11.36 -12.10
CA THR A 4 -18.69 10.39 -12.53
C THR A 4 -18.13 9.28 -13.43
N ARG A 5 -17.15 8.47 -12.98
CA ARG A 5 -16.87 7.18 -13.68
C ARG A 5 -16.23 6.07 -12.86
N ASP A 6 -16.36 6.12 -11.54
CA ASP A 6 -15.83 5.08 -10.64
C ASP A 6 -16.72 3.81 -10.60
N SER A 7 -17.86 3.81 -11.30
CA SER A 7 -18.85 2.72 -11.32
C SER A 7 -19.03 2.06 -12.71
N GLU A 8 -18.23 2.43 -13.72
CA GLU A 8 -18.41 1.91 -15.10
C GLU A 8 -17.19 1.15 -15.64
N ASP A 9 -16.08 1.05 -14.88
CA ASP A 9 -14.92 0.26 -15.31
C ASP A 9 -14.99 -1.17 -14.74
N PRO A 10 -15.24 -2.20 -15.57
CA PRO A 10 -15.31 -3.59 -15.12
C PRO A 10 -13.97 -4.14 -14.62
N CYS A 11 -12.83 -3.53 -14.96
CA CYS A 11 -11.57 -3.83 -14.27
C CYS A 11 -11.62 -3.29 -12.83
N PHE A 12 -12.10 -2.07 -12.62
CA PHE A 12 -12.11 -1.41 -11.31
C PHE A 12 -13.01 -2.12 -10.28
N GLU A 13 -14.16 -2.67 -10.69
CA GLU A 13 -15.04 -3.50 -9.84
C GLU A 13 -14.29 -4.69 -9.22
N GLN A 14 -13.41 -5.37 -9.98
CA GLN A 14 -12.63 -6.50 -9.48
C GLN A 14 -11.60 -6.10 -8.40
N TRP A 15 -11.10 -4.87 -8.44
CA TRP A 15 -10.19 -4.32 -7.42
C TRP A 15 -10.93 -3.82 -6.16
N GLN A 16 -12.25 -3.60 -6.25
CA GLN A 16 -13.06 -3.20 -5.10
C GLN A 16 -13.45 -4.37 -4.20
N THR A 17 -13.62 -5.58 -4.74
CA THR A 17 -13.91 -6.75 -3.89
C THR A 17 -12.71 -7.18 -3.06
N GLY A 18 -11.49 -6.84 -3.49
CA GLY A 18 -10.25 -7.01 -2.73
C GLY A 18 -9.98 -8.43 -2.24
N ILE A 19 -8.90 -8.59 -1.51
CA ILE A 19 -8.64 -9.82 -0.75
C ILE A 19 -9.38 -9.71 0.59
N SER A 20 -9.99 -10.80 1.06
CA SER A 20 -10.75 -10.86 2.31
C SER A 20 -11.97 -9.93 2.40
N GLY A 21 -12.51 -9.45 1.27
CA GLY A 21 -13.70 -8.58 1.24
C GLY A 21 -13.42 -7.10 1.56
N LEU A 22 -12.15 -6.71 1.60
CA LEU A 22 -11.71 -5.36 1.95
C LEU A 22 -11.33 -4.53 0.72
N LYS A 23 -12.03 -3.41 0.52
CA LYS A 23 -11.81 -2.51 -0.62
C LYS A 23 -10.38 -1.98 -0.72
N GLY A 24 -9.80 -2.04 -1.91
CA GLY A 24 -8.55 -1.38 -2.25
C GLY A 24 -7.29 -2.01 -1.66
N LEU A 25 -7.31 -3.32 -1.39
CA LEU A 25 -6.11 -4.12 -1.10
C LEU A 25 -5.54 -4.73 -2.39
N PHE A 26 -4.21 -4.79 -2.46
CA PHE A 26 -3.46 -5.53 -3.46
C PHE A 26 -2.37 -6.35 -2.79
N LEU A 27 -2.39 -7.66 -3.05
CA LEU A 27 -1.34 -8.59 -2.69
C LEU A 27 -0.70 -9.14 -3.97
N GLY A 28 0.57 -8.82 -4.17
CA GLY A 28 1.39 -9.39 -5.23
C GLY A 28 2.56 -10.14 -4.63
N GLY A 29 2.88 -11.32 -5.15
CA GLY A 29 4.04 -12.10 -4.71
C GLY A 29 5.05 -12.30 -5.84
N VAL A 30 6.34 -12.25 -5.52
CA VAL A 30 7.43 -12.53 -6.47
C VAL A 30 8.54 -13.34 -5.79
N PRO A 31 9.19 -14.28 -6.51
CA PRO A 31 10.42 -14.90 -6.06
C PRO A 31 11.55 -13.88 -6.21
N ALA A 32 11.85 -13.18 -5.13
CA ALA A 32 12.90 -12.17 -5.07
C ALA A 32 13.28 -11.91 -3.61
N TYR A 33 14.57 -11.77 -3.32
CA TYR A 33 15.06 -11.38 -2.01
C TYR A 33 15.04 -9.85 -1.84
N PHE A 34 13.87 -9.28 -1.55
CA PHE A 34 13.72 -7.84 -1.34
C PHE A 34 13.93 -7.44 0.13
N ASN A 35 15.05 -6.78 0.40
CA ASN A 35 15.44 -6.32 1.74
C ASN A 35 15.47 -4.78 1.88
N GLY A 36 15.05 -4.04 0.84
CA GLY A 36 14.92 -2.59 0.87
C GLY A 36 15.35 -1.89 -0.41
N HIS A 37 15.22 -0.55 -0.42
CA HIS A 37 15.62 0.28 -1.54
C HIS A 37 17.04 0.83 -1.36
N PHE A 38 17.92 0.52 -2.28
CA PHE A 38 19.30 1.01 -2.34
C PHE A 38 19.83 0.95 -3.79
N PRO A 39 20.96 1.59 -4.13
CA PRO A 39 21.52 1.50 -5.47
C PRO A 39 21.72 0.04 -5.91
N ASN A 40 21.26 -0.32 -7.11
CA ASN A 40 21.27 -1.68 -7.68
C ASN A 40 20.42 -2.72 -6.93
N TYR A 41 19.47 -2.30 -6.09
CA TYR A 41 18.60 -3.26 -5.37
C TYR A 41 17.89 -4.22 -6.33
N SER A 42 17.40 -3.75 -7.49
CA SER A 42 16.64 -4.56 -8.44
C SER A 42 17.42 -5.76 -8.98
N GLU A 43 18.73 -5.61 -9.18
CA GLU A 43 19.61 -6.72 -9.57
C GLU A 43 19.89 -7.64 -8.39
N HIS A 44 20.20 -7.06 -7.22
CA HIS A 44 20.44 -7.81 -5.99
C HIS A 44 19.23 -8.67 -5.59
N THR A 45 18.01 -8.14 -5.72
CA THR A 45 16.78 -8.86 -5.35
C THR A 45 16.50 -10.07 -6.22
N LEU A 46 16.97 -10.06 -7.47
CA LEU A 46 16.75 -11.15 -8.42
C LEU A 46 17.91 -12.17 -8.42
N ALA A 47 19.00 -11.90 -7.67
CA ALA A 47 20.13 -12.79 -7.57
C ALA A 47 19.82 -14.08 -6.80
N ASP A 48 18.84 -14.03 -5.89
CA ASP A 48 18.32 -15.18 -5.15
C ASP A 48 16.80 -15.29 -5.31
N LEU A 49 16.37 -16.33 -6.04
CA LEU A 49 14.97 -16.64 -6.31
C LEU A 49 14.42 -17.71 -5.35
N SER A 50 15.22 -18.18 -4.39
CA SER A 50 14.78 -19.13 -3.37
C SER A 50 13.95 -18.48 -2.26
N VAL A 51 13.91 -17.15 -2.23
CA VAL A 51 13.13 -16.35 -1.29
C VAL A 51 11.88 -15.81 -1.96
N TRP A 52 10.75 -15.97 -1.29
CA TRP A 52 9.48 -15.37 -1.69
C TRP A 52 9.26 -14.04 -0.95
N THR A 53 8.87 -13.00 -1.69
CA THR A 53 8.46 -11.71 -1.12
C THR A 53 7.01 -11.40 -1.49
N TRP A 54 6.22 -11.02 -0.48
CA TRP A 54 4.88 -10.44 -0.66
C TRP A 54 4.93 -8.91 -0.64
N LEU A 55 4.34 -8.28 -1.65
CA LEU A 55 4.02 -6.86 -1.70
C LEU A 55 2.55 -6.68 -1.33
N ASN A 56 2.30 -6.07 -0.17
CA ASN A 56 0.98 -5.78 0.37
C ASN A 56 0.73 -4.28 0.23
N LEU A 57 -0.38 -3.86 -0.37
CA LEU A 57 -0.68 -2.45 -0.63
C LEU A 57 -2.14 -2.12 -0.35
N LYS A 58 -2.36 -1.12 0.52
CA LYS A 58 -3.66 -0.45 0.71
C LYS A 58 -3.72 0.81 -0.16
N GLY A 59 -4.33 0.69 -1.34
CA GLY A 59 -4.41 1.77 -2.33
C GLY A 59 -5.50 2.81 -2.05
N HIS A 60 -6.56 2.45 -1.32
CA HIS A 60 -7.67 3.34 -1.00
C HIS A 60 -7.82 3.50 0.51
N SER A 61 -6.88 4.20 1.13
CA SER A 61 -6.99 4.53 2.56
C SER A 61 -8.17 5.46 2.81
N ARG A 62 -8.90 5.21 3.89
CA ARG A 62 -9.96 6.10 4.39
C ARG A 62 -9.38 7.29 5.12
N ASN A 63 -8.11 7.19 5.53
CA ASN A 63 -7.45 8.19 6.31
C ASN A 63 -7.03 9.38 5.45
N ASN A 64 -7.62 10.53 5.76
CA ASN A 64 -7.39 11.81 5.11
C ASN A 64 -6.88 12.87 6.11
N ALA A 65 -6.39 12.45 7.28
CA ALA A 65 -5.95 13.35 8.34
C ALA A 65 -4.57 13.96 8.10
N GLY A 66 -3.84 13.50 7.08
CA GLY A 66 -2.48 13.95 6.77
C GLY A 66 -2.36 15.46 6.56
N VAL A 67 -1.26 16.04 7.02
CA VAL A 67 -0.97 17.48 6.93
C VAL A 67 0.37 17.75 6.24
N VAL A 68 0.39 18.84 5.47
CA VAL A 68 1.61 19.38 4.85
C VAL A 68 1.79 20.81 5.29
N ASN A 69 2.85 21.07 6.05
CA ASN A 69 3.19 22.40 6.56
C ASN A 69 4.48 22.90 5.89
N LEU A 70 4.39 24.04 5.21
CA LEU A 70 5.57 24.70 4.65
C LEU A 70 6.48 25.18 5.78
N LYS A 71 7.80 24.99 5.62
CA LYS A 71 8.79 25.49 6.59
C LYS A 71 9.19 26.94 6.32
N SER A 72 9.16 27.35 5.06
CA SER A 72 9.52 28.69 4.62
C SER A 72 8.87 29.03 3.27
N ASN A 73 9.17 30.23 2.76
CA ASN A 73 8.76 30.68 1.43
C ASN A 73 9.73 30.22 0.32
N ASN A 74 10.81 29.49 0.65
CA ASN A 74 11.74 28.96 -0.35
C ASN A 74 11.15 27.69 -0.97
N PRO A 75 10.84 27.66 -2.27
CA PRO A 75 10.22 26.49 -2.91
C PRO A 75 11.14 25.27 -2.98
N ARG A 76 12.44 25.41 -2.70
CA ARG A 76 13.40 24.31 -2.64
C ARG A 76 13.50 23.67 -1.26
N GLU A 77 12.91 24.27 -0.24
CA GLU A 77 12.93 23.71 1.11
C GLU A 77 11.83 22.66 1.27
N THR A 78 12.21 21.44 1.68
CA THR A 78 11.25 20.34 1.85
C THR A 78 10.29 20.64 3.01
N PRO A 79 8.96 20.60 2.78
CA PRO A 79 7.98 20.87 3.82
C PRO A 79 7.97 19.79 4.90
N ASN A 80 7.32 20.07 6.02
CA ASN A 80 6.97 19.06 7.01
C ASN A 80 5.73 18.30 6.51
N ILE A 81 5.91 17.02 6.20
CA ILE A 81 4.83 16.14 5.72
C ILE A 81 4.56 15.10 6.81
N ILE A 82 3.34 15.10 7.33
CA ILE A 82 2.88 14.14 8.34
C ILE A 82 1.66 13.44 7.75
N PHE A 83 1.81 12.18 7.35
CA PHE A 83 0.73 11.45 6.70
C PHE A 83 -0.37 10.99 7.66
N HIS A 84 -0.05 10.83 8.96
CA HIS A 84 -0.88 10.13 9.94
C HIS A 84 -1.29 8.75 9.41
N ALA A 85 -0.38 7.77 9.50
CA ALA A 85 -0.58 6.47 8.86
C ALA A 85 -1.31 5.48 9.75
N LEU A 86 -2.07 4.57 9.13
CA LEU A 86 -2.72 3.41 9.75
C LEU A 86 -3.67 3.78 10.90
N PHE A 87 -3.19 3.77 12.14
CA PHE A 87 -4.01 4.00 13.33
C PHE A 87 -4.16 5.49 13.68
N GLU A 88 -3.25 6.35 13.20
CA GLU A 88 -3.31 7.78 13.47
C GLU A 88 -4.26 8.47 12.52
N GLY A 89 -5.18 9.32 12.99
CA GLY A 89 -6.02 10.15 12.11
C GLY A 89 -7.49 9.71 12.08
N VAL A 90 -8.05 9.58 10.88
CA VAL A 90 -9.48 9.27 10.65
C VAL A 90 -9.64 7.83 10.16
N GLY A 91 -10.63 7.14 10.71
CA GLY A 91 -10.87 5.70 10.49
C GLY A 91 -10.48 4.93 11.74
N ASP A 92 -11.39 4.13 12.27
CA ASP A 92 -11.27 3.38 13.53
C ASP A 92 -10.36 2.15 13.38
N GLY A 93 -9.26 2.29 12.65
CA GLY A 93 -8.27 1.24 12.43
C GLY A 93 -8.62 0.23 11.33
N GLU A 94 -9.64 0.47 10.51
CA GLU A 94 -10.04 -0.48 9.45
C GLU A 94 -8.96 -0.63 8.38
N ASP A 95 -8.18 0.42 8.11
CA ASP A 95 -7.06 0.32 7.18
C ASP A 95 -5.90 -0.51 7.77
N LEU A 96 -5.70 -0.43 9.08
CA LEU A 96 -4.76 -1.30 9.80
C LEU A 96 -5.24 -2.75 9.81
N GLN A 97 -6.53 -2.96 10.11
CA GLN A 97 -7.15 -4.28 10.04
C GLN A 97 -6.99 -4.87 8.63
N ALA A 98 -7.20 -4.05 7.60
CA ALA A 98 -7.10 -4.52 6.23
C ALA A 98 -5.69 -5.00 5.87
N VAL A 99 -4.65 -4.23 6.23
CA VAL A 99 -3.26 -4.65 6.00
C VAL A 99 -2.90 -5.89 6.82
N ASN A 100 -3.41 -6.01 8.05
CA ASN A 100 -3.18 -7.18 8.89
C ASN A 100 -3.81 -8.46 8.30
N GLU A 101 -5.04 -8.36 7.78
CA GLU A 101 -5.72 -9.48 7.12
C GLU A 101 -5.03 -9.87 5.81
N ASP A 102 -4.53 -8.90 5.04
CA ASP A 102 -3.74 -9.14 3.82
C ASP A 102 -2.45 -9.91 4.11
N MET A 103 -1.71 -9.49 5.15
CA MET A 103 -0.50 -10.19 5.58
C MET A 103 -0.78 -11.64 6.02
N LYS A 104 -1.85 -11.87 6.78
CA LYS A 104 -2.24 -13.22 7.20
C LYS A 104 -2.58 -14.08 5.99
N TYR A 105 -3.34 -13.53 5.05
CA TYR A 105 -3.69 -14.22 3.82
C TYR A 105 -2.45 -14.61 3.01
N GLY A 106 -1.45 -13.71 2.88
CA GLY A 106 -0.18 -14.03 2.20
C GLY A 106 0.62 -15.15 2.87
N ILE A 107 0.61 -15.21 4.20
CA ILE A 107 1.24 -16.31 4.95
C ILE A 107 0.49 -17.62 4.71
N GLU A 108 -0.84 -17.62 4.83
CA GLU A 108 -1.67 -18.81 4.58
C GLU A 108 -1.54 -19.33 3.14
N ALA A 109 -1.38 -18.42 2.17
CA ALA A 109 -1.26 -18.75 0.75
C ALA A 109 0.05 -19.44 0.38
N ILE A 110 1.11 -19.33 1.19
CA ILE A 110 2.39 -20.01 0.92
C ILE A 110 2.56 -21.31 1.70
N GLU A 111 1.74 -21.53 2.73
CA GLU A 111 1.76 -22.73 3.56
C GLU A 111 0.87 -23.87 3.02
N ASN A 112 -0.05 -23.58 2.10
CA ASN A 112 -0.94 -24.55 1.42
C ASN A 112 -0.50 -24.85 -0.01
#